data_AF-A0A0A9C810-F1
#
_entry.id   AF-A0A0A9C810-F1
#
_cell.length_a   1.000
_cell.length_b   1.000
_cell.length_c   1.000
_cell.angle_alpha   90.00
_cell.angle_beta   90.00
_cell.angle_gamma   90.00
#
_symmetry.space_group_name_H-M   'P 1'
#
loop_
_entity.id
_entity.type
_entity.pdbx_description
1 polymer ?
#
loop_
_entity_poly.entity_id
_entity_poly.type
_entity_poly.pdbx_seq_one_letter_code
_entity_poly.pdbx_strand_id
1 'polypeptide(L)'
;MYAGRQKVIEQIFGTWEESFEYLHRFKAEVEAKMSGSVVEIDVKEEGDEVYFNRFFCCFKLSIDGFLNGCRPYLCIDATKLNGRWNGNLASVTALDGHN
;
A
#
# COMPACT_ATOMS: atom_id res chain seq x y z
N MET A 1 -7.57 19.88 25.16
CA MET A 1 -8.47 19.86 23.98
C MET A 1 -7.97 18.90 22.88
N TYR A 2 -7.26 17.82 23.23
CA TYR A 2 -6.61 16.90 22.27
C TYR A 2 -7.28 15.51 22.23
N ALA A 3 -7.73 15.00 23.38
CA ALA A 3 -8.37 13.69 23.48
C ALA A 3 -9.67 13.55 22.66
N GLY A 4 -10.43 14.64 22.50
CA GLY A 4 -11.68 14.63 21.72
C GLY A 4 -11.46 14.45 20.22
N ARG A 5 -10.42 15.07 19.64
CA ARG A 5 -10.07 14.89 18.22
C ARG A 5 -9.51 13.50 17.96
N GLN A 6 -8.63 12.99 18.84
CA GLN A 6 -8.02 11.67 18.69
C GLN A 6 -9.10 10.56 18.66
N LYS A 7 -10.06 10.61 19.60
CA LYS A 7 -11.17 9.65 19.65
C LYS A 7 -12.06 9.66 18.40
N VAL A 8 -12.34 10.85 17.84
CA VAL A 8 -13.12 10.96 16.60
C VAL A 8 -12.34 10.42 15.41
N ILE A 9 -11.03 10.69 15.35
CA ILE A 9 -10.14 10.18 14.30
C ILE A 9 -10.01 8.64 14.38
N GLU A 10 -9.94 8.07 15.59
CA GLU A 10 -9.94 6.62 15.82
C GLU A 10 -11.28 5.97 15.47
N GLN A 11 -12.41 6.62 15.78
CA GLN A 11 -13.72 6.13 15.38
C GLN A 11 -13.93 6.12 13.86
N ILE A 12 -13.34 7.09 13.14
CA ILE A 12 -13.51 7.22 11.69
C ILE A 12 -12.54 6.31 10.92
N PHE A 13 -11.28 6.21 11.37
CA PHE A 13 -10.21 5.52 10.63
C PHE A 13 -9.74 4.21 11.27
N GLY A 14 -10.32 3.80 12.41
CA GLY A 14 -9.90 2.63 13.16
C GLY A 14 -8.62 2.88 13.96
N THR A 15 -8.17 1.82 14.64
CA THR A 15 -6.90 1.82 15.37
C THR A 15 -5.73 1.51 14.44
N TRP A 16 -4.53 1.85 14.91
CA TRP A 16 -3.29 1.53 14.19
C TRP A 16 -3.11 0.01 14.09
N GLU A 17 -3.35 -0.73 15.18
CA GLU A 17 -3.25 -2.19 15.24
C GLU A 17 -4.17 -2.89 14.24
N GLU A 18 -5.44 -2.47 14.15
CA GLU A 18 -6.40 -3.02 13.17
C GLU A 18 -5.92 -2.77 11.73
N SER A 19 -5.39 -1.57 11.45
CA SER A 19 -4.87 -1.23 10.11
C SER A 19 -3.70 -2.15 9.71
N PHE A 20 -2.84 -2.50 10.67
CA PHE A 20 -1.75 -3.46 10.47
C PHE A 20 -2.27 -4.89 10.24
N GLU A 21 -3.23 -5.32 11.03
CA GLU A 21 -3.84 -6.64 10.85
C GLU A 21 -4.46 -6.78 9.45
N TYR A 22 -5.17 -5.74 8.98
CA TYR A 22 -5.72 -5.71 7.63
C TYR A 22 -4.64 -5.78 6.55
N LEU A 23 -3.51 -5.08 6.72
CA LEU A 23 -2.37 -5.12 5.78
C LEU A 23 -1.77 -6.53 5.69
N HIS A 24 -1.54 -7.19 6.82
CA HIS A 24 -1.02 -8.56 6.85
C HIS A 24 -2.01 -9.57 6.28
N ARG A 25 -3.31 -9.43 6.58
CA ARG A 25 -4.38 -10.23 5.97
C ARG A 25 -4.45 -10.04 4.47
N PHE A 26 -4.37 -8.80 4.00
CA PHE A 26 -4.33 -8.48 2.57
C PHE A 26 -3.16 -9.17 1.88
N LYS A 27 -1.95 -9.07 2.44
CA LYS A 27 -0.78 -9.77 1.93
C LYS A 27 -1.02 -11.28 1.81
N ALA A 28 -1.49 -11.91 2.89
CA ALA A 28 -1.75 -13.35 2.90
C ALA A 28 -2.79 -13.76 1.84
N GLU A 29 -3.87 -13.00 1.68
CA GLU A 29 -4.92 -13.25 0.68
C GLU A 29 -4.40 -13.10 -0.76
N VAL A 30 -3.56 -12.10 -1.02
CA VAL A 30 -2.96 -11.88 -2.34
C VAL A 30 -2.00 -13.01 -2.69
N GLU A 31 -1.12 -13.38 -1.76
CA GLU A 31 -0.18 -14.49 -1.95
C GLU A 31 -0.90 -15.84 -2.12
N ALA A 32 -2.01 -16.06 -1.42
CA ALA A 32 -2.81 -17.26 -1.54
C ALA A 32 -3.58 -17.36 -2.87
N LYS A 33 -4.19 -16.26 -3.33
CA LYS A 33 -5.01 -16.25 -4.55
C LYS A 33 -4.21 -16.11 -5.84
N MET A 34 -3.09 -15.39 -5.80
CA MET A 34 -2.32 -15.03 -6.99
C MET A 34 -0.83 -15.20 -6.74
N SER A 35 -0.38 -16.45 -6.84
CA SER A 35 1.03 -16.79 -6.77
C SER A 35 1.85 -16.02 -7.81
N GLY A 36 2.94 -15.41 -7.36
CA GLY A 36 3.78 -14.53 -8.17
C GLY A 36 3.44 -13.04 -8.09
N SER A 37 2.39 -12.66 -7.34
CA SER A 37 2.23 -11.26 -6.91
C SER A 37 3.29 -10.92 -5.86
N VAL A 38 3.75 -9.67 -5.85
CA VAL A 38 4.74 -9.15 -4.91
C VAL A 38 4.04 -8.23 -3.93
N VAL A 39 4.03 -8.60 -2.65
CA VAL A 39 3.50 -7.74 -1.57
C VAL A 39 4.54 -7.63 -0.46
N GLU A 40 5.06 -6.42 -0.27
CA GLU A 40 6.08 -6.11 0.71
C GLU A 40 5.55 -5.10 1.72
N ILE A 41 5.72 -5.43 3.01
CA ILE A 41 5.37 -4.58 4.14
C ILE A 41 6.68 -4.37 4.89
N ASP A 42 7.14 -3.12 4.93
CA ASP A 42 8.36 -2.70 5.60
C ASP A 42 8.01 -1.97 6.90
N VAL A 43 8.56 -2.47 8.00
CA VAL A 43 8.37 -1.94 9.35
C VAL A 43 9.71 -1.53 9.93
N LYS A 44 9.71 -0.44 10.70
CA LYS A 44 10.88 0.04 11.43
C LYS A 44 10.70 -0.22 12.91
N GLU A 45 11.72 -0.77 13.54
CA GLU A 45 11.78 -0.93 14.99
C GLU A 45 12.60 0.23 15.57
N GLU A 46 12.01 0.99 16.49
CA GLU A 46 12.71 2.04 17.24
C GLU A 46 12.48 1.81 18.73
N GLY A 47 13.46 1.16 19.37
CA GLY A 47 13.32 0.68 20.75
C GLY A 47 12.39 -0.54 20.84
N ASP A 48 11.40 -0.47 21.74
CA ASP A 48 10.36 -1.50 21.89
C ASP A 48 9.12 -1.23 21.00
N GLU A 49 9.13 -0.15 20.22
CA GLU A 49 8.00 0.23 19.36
C GLU A 49 8.26 -0.11 17.89
N VAL A 50 7.24 -0.64 17.22
CA VAL A 50 7.24 -0.97 15.79
C VAL A 50 6.45 0.10 15.05
N TYR A 51 6.99 0.62 13.95
CA TYR A 51 6.40 1.68 13.15
C TYR A 51 6.24 1.24 11.70
N PHE A 52 5.15 1.67 11.06
CA PHE A 52 4.98 1.50 9.62
C PHE A 52 6.02 2.34 8.89
N ASN A 53 6.78 1.74 7.99
CA ASN A 53 7.70 2.48 7.13
C ASN A 53 7.14 2.59 5.71
N ARG A 54 6.91 1.45 5.04
CA ARG A 54 6.49 1.41 3.64
C ARG A 54 5.62 0.19 3.33
N PHE A 55 4.80 0.33 2.31
CA PHE A 55 4.01 -0.75 1.71
C PHE A 55 4.21 -0.73 0.21
N PHE A 56 4.40 -1.90 -0.38
CA PHE A 56 4.47 -2.08 -1.82
C PHE A 56 3.62 -3.29 -2.22
N CYS A 57 2.86 -3.15 -3.29
CA CYS A 57 2.05 -4.22 -3.85
C CYS A 57 2.09 -4.16 -5.38
N CYS A 58 2.36 -5.29 -6.01
CA CYS A 58 2.29 -5.47 -7.45
C CYS A 58 1.70 -6.85 -7.78
N PHE A 59 0.60 -6.88 -8.51
CA PHE A 59 -0.06 -8.14 -8.87
C PHE A 59 0.64 -8.82 -10.03
N LYS A 60 0.64 -10.17 -10.04
CA LYS A 60 1.24 -10.96 -11.12
C LYS A 60 0.73 -10.55 -12.51
N LEU A 61 -0.57 -10.28 -12.62
CA LEU A 61 -1.19 -9.81 -13.87
C LEU A 61 -0.63 -8.45 -14.34
N SER A 62 -0.33 -7.54 -13.41
CA SER A 62 0.28 -6.25 -13.73
C SER A 62 1.72 -6.43 -14.21
N ILE A 63 2.47 -7.33 -13.58
CA ILE A 63 3.84 -7.69 -14.00
C ILE A 63 3.82 -8.31 -15.40
N ASP A 64 2.94 -9.29 -15.63
CA ASP A 64 2.84 -9.99 -16.91
C ASP A 64 2.34 -9.07 -18.02
N GLY A 65 1.33 -8.24 -17.73
CA GLY A 65 0.82 -7.25 -18.69
C GLY A 65 1.90 -6.25 -19.07
N PHE A 66 2.72 -5.81 -18.11
CA PHE A 66 3.84 -4.92 -18.38
C PHE A 66 4.91 -5.58 -19.27
N LEU A 67 5.33 -6.80 -18.94
CA LEU A 67 6.37 -7.52 -19.67
C LEU A 67 5.94 -7.97 -21.07
N ASN A 68 4.68 -8.36 -21.25
CA ASN A 68 4.22 -9.02 -22.48
C ASN A 68 3.44 -8.10 -23.43
N GLY A 69 2.90 -6.96 -22.97
CA GLY A 69 1.92 -6.19 -23.76
C GLY A 69 1.93 -4.68 -23.58
N CYS A 70 2.56 -4.14 -22.52
CA CYS A 70 2.68 -2.70 -22.37
C CYS A 70 3.81 -2.15 -23.24
N ARG A 71 3.60 -0.96 -23.81
CA ARG A 71 4.74 -0.19 -24.32
C ARG A 71 5.61 0.20 -23.12
N PRO A 72 6.93 0.40 -23.29
CA PRO A 72 7.86 0.74 -22.20
C PRO A 72 7.68 2.19 -21.71
N TYR A 73 6.44 2.59 -21.45
CA TYR A 73 6.05 3.86 -20.87
C TYR A 73 5.36 3.57 -19.54
N LEU A 74 6.08 3.88 -18.46
CA LEU A 74 5.57 3.83 -17.10
C LEU A 74 5.33 5.26 -16.63
N CYS A 75 4.07 5.59 -16.35
CA CYS A 75 3.72 6.82 -15.66
C CYS A 75 3.63 6.52 -14.17
N ILE A 76 4.48 7.18 -13.38
CA ILE A 76 4.45 7.12 -11.92
C ILE A 76 3.80 8.40 -11.43
N ASP A 77 2.66 8.28 -10.75
CA ASP A 77 2.03 9.40 -10.07
C ASP A 77 2.16 9.21 -8.56
N ALA A 78 2.50 10.27 -7.84
CA ALA A 78 2.68 10.23 -6.39
C ALA A 78 1.77 11.26 -5.74
N THR A 79 0.71 10.77 -5.09
CA THR A 79 -0.19 11.62 -4.31
C THR A 79 0.34 11.75 -2.89
N LYS A 80 0.55 12.99 -2.45
CA LYS A 80 0.91 13.27 -1.06
C LYS A 80 -0.31 13.10 -0.16
N LEU A 81 -0.22 12.16 0.78
CA LEU A 81 -1.23 11.95 1.80
C LEU A 81 -1.09 13.04 2.86
N ASN A 82 -2.11 13.88 2.98
CA ASN A 82 -2.21 14.90 4.02
C ASN A 82 -3.32 14.47 4.99
N GLY A 83 -2.98 14.16 6.25
CA GLY A 83 -3.95 13.67 7.22
C GLY A 83 -3.32 12.95 8.41
N ARG A 84 -4.03 11.96 8.97
CA ARG A 84 -3.53 11.13 10.09
C ARG A 84 -2.23 10.41 9.71
N TRP A 85 -2.16 9.93 8.46
CA TRP A 85 -1.01 9.24 7.90
C TRP A 85 -0.33 10.16 6.88
N ASN A 86 0.79 10.75 7.29
CA ASN A 86 1.62 11.55 6.40
C ASN A 86 2.50 10.61 5.57
N GLY A 87 2.49 10.78 4.25
CA GLY A 87 3.29 9.95 3.35
C GLY A 87 3.05 10.29 1.88
N ASN A 88 3.71 9.56 0.98
CA ASN A 88 3.44 9.64 -0.45
C ASN A 88 2.90 8.29 -0.91
N LEU A 89 1.72 8.29 -1.53
CA LEU A 89 1.17 7.13 -2.21
C LEU A 89 1.56 7.21 -3.69
N ALA A 90 2.51 6.39 -4.09
CA ALA A 90 2.89 6.25 -5.50
C ALA A 90 2.05 5.15 -6.16
N SER A 91 1.51 5.44 -7.34
CA SER A 91 0.83 4.49 -8.22
C SER A 91 1.51 4.49 -9.58
N VAL A 92 1.53 3.34 -10.24
CA VAL A 92 2.18 3.16 -11.54
C VAL A 92 1.15 2.68 -12.55
N THR A 93 1.01 3.41 -13.65
CA THR A 93 0.14 3.06 -14.76
C THR A 93 0.99 2.88 -16.02
N ALA A 94 0.78 1.78 -16.73
CA ALA A 94 1.38 1.52 -18.04
C ALA A 94 0.30 1.58 -19.12
N LEU A 95 0.67 2.05 -20.32
CA LEU A 95 -0.20 2.02 -21.49
C LEU A 95 -0.04 0.68 -22.20
N ASP A 96 -1.15 -0.06 -22.34
CA ASP A 96 -1.18 -1.26 -23.18
C ASP A 96 -1.26 -0.89 -24.66
N GLY A 97 -0.82 -1.81 -25.52
CA GLY A 97 -0.78 -1.61 -26.96
C GLY A 97 -2.14 -1.75 -27.67
N HIS A 98 -3.27 -1.53 -27.00
CA HIS A 98 -4.59 -1.60 -27.62
C HIS A 98 -5.04 -0.22 -28.11
N ASN A 99 -4.69 0.11 -29.36
CA ASN A 99 -5.19 1.27 -30.09
C ASN A 99 -5.73 0.80 -31.44
#